data_AF-A0A645JW20-F1
#
_entry.id   AF-A0A645JW20-F1
#
_cell.length_a   1.000
_cell.length_b   1.000
_cell.length_c   1.000
_cell.angle_alpha   90.00
_cell.angle_beta   90.00
_cell.angle_gamma   90.00
#
_symmetry.space_group_name_H-M   'P 1'
#
loop_
_entity.id
_entity.type
_entity.pdbx_description
1 polymer ?
#
loop_
_entity_poly.entity_id
_entity_poly.type
_entity_poly.pdbx_seq_one_letter_code
_entity_poly.pdbx_strand_id
1 'polypeptide(L)' 'MSEKTLSIETNKLKQTRYSIGIAMGEEKYSGILGALRGNYINCLVTNSHTAELLLK' A
#
# COMPACT_ATOMS: atom_id res chain seq x y z
N MET A 1 6.78 -14.31 10.41
CA MET A 1 5.66 -14.70 9.54
C MET A 1 6.07 -14.83 8.06
N SER A 2 7.05 -14.05 7.56
CA SER A 2 7.50 -14.11 6.15
C SER A 2 8.18 -15.43 5.73
N GLU A 3 8.90 -16.11 6.63
CA GLU A 3 9.71 -17.29 6.29
C GLU A 3 8.91 -18.53 5.82
N LYS A 4 7.58 -18.52 6.01
CA LYS A 4 6.70 -19.63 5.65
C LYS A 4 5.81 -19.34 4.43
N THR A 5 5.98 -18.19 3.77
CA THR A 5 5.13 -17.77 2.65
C THR A 5 5.85 -18.00 1.31
N LEU A 6 5.31 -18.89 0.47
CA LEU A 6 5.78 -19.12 -0.90
C LEU A 6 5.23 -18.07 -1.87
N SER A 7 5.51 -16.79 -1.64
CA SER A 7 5.06 -15.67 -2.49
C SER A 7 6.19 -14.69 -2.72
N ILE A 8 5.95 -13.68 -3.56
CA ILE A 8 6.90 -12.59 -3.73
C ILE A 8 7.17 -11.92 -2.38
N GLU A 9 8.45 -11.74 -2.06
CA GLU A 9 8.84 -10.97 -0.88
C GLU A 9 8.41 -9.51 -1.05
N THR A 10 7.79 -8.94 -0.03
CA THR A 10 7.28 -7.56 -0.06
C THR A 10 8.37 -6.54 -0.36
N ASN A 11 9.62 -6.81 0.02
CA ASN A 11 10.76 -5.92 -0.29
C ASN A 11 11.07 -5.85 -1.78
N LYS A 12 10.74 -6.88 -2.58
CA LYS A 12 10.91 -6.83 -4.04
C LYS A 12 9.95 -5.83 -4.70
N LEU A 13 8.81 -5.54 -4.07
CA LEU A 13 7.86 -4.54 -4.57
C LEU A 13 8.47 -3.13 -4.59
N LYS A 14 9.44 -2.84 -3.70
CA LYS A 14 10.13 -1.54 -3.68
C LYS A 14 11.04 -1.30 -4.88
N GLN A 15 11.40 -2.37 -5.60
CA GLN A 15 12.30 -2.32 -6.75
C GLN A 15 11.57 -2.22 -8.09
N THR A 16 10.24 -2.41 -8.10
CA THR A 16 9.48 -2.33 -9.35
C THR A 16 9.33 -0.88 -9.78
N ARG A 17 9.29 -0.64 -11.10
CA ARG A 17 9.03 0.69 -11.65
C ARG A 17 7.68 1.22 -11.16
N TYR A 18 6.67 0.35 -11.15
CA TYR A 18 5.34 0.66 -10.63
C TYR A 18 4.89 -0.46 -9.68
N SER A 19 4.49 -0.06 -8.48
CA SER A 19 3.81 -0.90 -7.49
C SER A 19 2.51 -0.17 -7.13
N ILE A 20 1.41 -0.63 -7.72
CA ILE A 20 0.12 0.07 -7.68
C ILE A 20 -0.79 -0.61 -6.64
N GLY A 21 -1.11 0.10 -5.57
CA GLY A 21 -2.12 -0.31 -4.60
C GLY A 21 -3.52 0.13 -5.01
N ILE A 22 -4.52 -0.72 -4.80
CA ILE A 22 -5.93 -0.39 -5.00
C ILE A 22 -6.67 -0.66 -3.69
N ALA A 23 -7.07 0.38 -2.99
CA ALA A 23 -7.72 0.25 -1.68
C ALA A 23 -8.54 1.51 -1.35
N MET A 24 -9.61 1.33 -0.58
CA MET A 24 -10.48 2.39 -0.08
C MET A 24 -11.14 1.94 1.24
N GLY A 25 -11.59 2.90 2.03
CA GLY A 25 -12.27 2.68 3.30
C GLY A 25 -11.47 3.18 4.51
N GLU A 26 -12.15 3.78 5.48
CA GLU A 26 -11.55 4.29 6.71
C GLU A 26 -10.91 3.17 7.54
N GLU A 27 -11.51 1.97 7.53
CA GLU A 27 -11.00 0.79 8.22
C GLU A 27 -9.63 0.33 7.69
N LYS A 28 -9.27 0.75 6.47
CA LYS A 28 -7.98 0.43 5.82
C LYS A 28 -6.98 1.57 5.92
N TYR A 29 -7.33 2.69 6.54
CA TYR A 29 -6.51 3.90 6.59
C TYR A 29 -5.06 3.62 7.03
N SER A 30 -4.90 2.92 8.17
CA SER A 30 -3.58 2.59 8.72
C SER A 30 -2.76 1.68 7.79
N GLY A 31 -3.41 0.73 7.14
CA GLY A 31 -2.79 -0.19 6.18
C GLY A 31 -2.33 0.52 4.91
N ILE A 32 -3.17 1.39 4.34
CA ILE A 32 -2.85 2.19 3.15
C ILE A 32 -1.68 3.14 3.46
N LEU A 33 -1.76 3.86 4.59
CA LEU A 33 -0.72 4.79 5.03
C LEU A 33 0.60 4.07 5.29
N GLY A 34 0.57 2.88 5.90
CA GLY A 34 1.74 2.04 6.10
C GLY A 34 2.35 1.54 4.79
N ALA A 35 1.53 1.15 3.81
CA ALA A 35 2.00 0.71 2.49
C ALA A 35 2.72 1.84 1.74
N LEU A 36 2.16 3.05 1.77
CA LEU A 36 2.74 4.26 1.18
C LEU A 36 4.04 4.66 1.89
N ARG A 37 4.02 4.82 3.23
CA ARG A 37 5.20 5.24 4.01
C ARG A 37 6.32 4.20 3.99
N GLY A 38 5.97 2.92 3.90
CA GLY A 38 6.92 1.82 3.73
C GLY A 38 7.49 1.70 2.32
N ASN A 39 6.99 2.50 1.37
CA ASN A 39 7.31 2.46 -0.06
C ASN A 39 7.10 1.08 -0.69
N TYR A 40 6.13 0.31 -0.17
CA TYR A 40 5.74 -0.99 -0.74
C TYR A 40 4.85 -0.81 -1.97
N ILE A 41 4.15 0.32 -2.04
CA ILE A 41 3.47 0.83 -3.22
C ILE A 41 3.99 2.25 -3.52
N ASN A 42 4.09 2.60 -4.79
CA ASN A 42 4.48 3.94 -5.25
C ASN A 42 3.36 4.65 -6.03
N CYS A 43 2.23 3.97 -6.22
CA CYS A 43 0.99 4.53 -6.77
C CYS A 43 -0.19 3.98 -5.97
N LEU A 44 -1.23 4.80 -5.78
CA LEU A 44 -2.48 4.40 -5.11
C LEU A 44 -3.68 4.81 -5.97
N VAL A 45 -4.57 3.86 -6.21
CA VAL A 45 -5.92 4.11 -6.72
C VAL A 45 -6.90 3.98 -5.56
N THR A 46 -7.65 5.05 -5.28
CA THR A 46 -8.60 5.12 -4.17
C THR A 46 -9.77 6.05 -4.50
N ASN A 47 -10.76 6.15 -3.60
CA ASN A 47 -11.88 7.09 -3.75
C ASN A 47 -11.57 8.45 -3.08
N SER A 48 -12.39 9.47 -3.37
CA SER A 48 -12.20 10.83 -2.84
C SER A 48 -12.17 10.86 -1.31
N HIS A 49 -13.11 10.15 -0.66
CA HIS A 49 -13.18 10.11 0.80
C HIS A 49 -11.89 9.58 1.45
N THR A 50 -11.36 8.46 0.97
CA THR A 50 -10.10 7.89 1.50
C THR A 50 -8.91 8.79 1.17
N ALA A 51 -8.89 9.41 -0.02
CA ALA A 51 -7.85 10.37 -0.38
C ALA A 51 -7.84 11.57 0.57
N GLU A 52 -9.00 12.14 0.89
CA GLU A 52 -9.14 13.25 1.85
C GLU A 52 -8.66 12.87 3.25
N LEU A 53 -8.95 11.65 3.70
CA LEU A 53 -8.43 11.14 4.98
C LEU A 53 -6.89 11.06 4.98
N LEU A 54 -6.28 10.65 3.87
CA LEU A 54 -4.82 10.50 3.73
C LEU A 54 -4.06 11.84 3.62
N LEU A 55 -4.75 12.93 3.30
CA LEU A 55 -4.16 14.28 3.20
C LEU A 55 -4.08 15.01 4.55
N LYS A 56 -4.67 14.46 5.61
CA LYS A 56 -4.61 15.00 6.97
C LYS A 56 -3.35 14.54 7.71
#